data_AF-A0A0F9BB32-F1
#
_entry.id   AF-A0A0F9BB32-F1
#
_cell.length_a   1.000
_cell.length_b   1.000
_cell.length_c   1.000
_cell.angle_alpha   90.00
_cell.angle_beta   90.00
_cell.angle_gamma   90.00
#
_symmetry.space_group_name_H-M   'P 1'
#
loop_
_entity.id
_entity.type
_entity.pdbx_description
1 polymer ?
#
loop_
_entity_poly.entity_id
_entity_poly.type
_entity_poly.pdbx_seq_one_letter_code
_entity_poly.pdbx_strand_id
1 'polypeptide(L)'
;MDHPENATMEAEYGVLTQRARDKLNTPQWKSLRDLFLQVSEVILGVSPDAQGDLAGSYMKFTTGPHPTSAAYAVVWLKVSAPKRLILGLALPENFEAEGLGPPPERIFYKGLTKFFVVKEGQTIPKNLSGWAKGLMK
;
A
#
# COMPACT_ATOMS: atom_id res chain seq x y z
N MET A 1 -7.82 10.64 43.42
CA MET A 1 -6.50 10.96 42.81
C MET A 1 -6.39 10.03 41.63
N ASP A 2 -7.00 10.49 40.55
CA ASP A 2 -7.24 9.70 39.36
C ASP A 2 -6.00 9.79 38.47
N HIS A 3 -5.39 8.63 38.25
CA HIS A 3 -4.60 8.38 37.04
C HIS A 3 -5.45 7.44 36.20
N PRO A 4 -5.75 7.81 34.95
CA PRO A 4 -5.15 7.02 33.89
C PRO A 4 -5.01 7.82 32.58
N GLU A 5 -3.85 8.37 32.28
CA GLU A 5 -3.56 8.85 30.93
C GLU A 5 -2.14 8.47 30.52
N ASN A 6 -1.87 7.16 30.55
CA ASN A 6 -0.92 6.59 29.60
C ASN A 6 -1.60 6.65 28.23
N ALA A 7 -1.66 7.86 27.65
CA ALA A 7 -1.85 8.03 26.23
C ALA A 7 -0.59 7.44 25.60
N THR A 8 -0.66 6.14 25.28
CA THR A 8 0.25 5.53 24.33
C THR A 8 0.26 6.46 23.13
N MET A 9 1.34 7.20 22.94
CA MET A 9 1.67 7.81 21.66
C MET A 9 1.98 6.64 20.71
N GLU A 10 0.94 5.88 20.36
CA GLU A 10 0.93 5.17 19.09
C GLU A 10 0.99 6.32 18.09
N ALA A 11 2.15 6.55 17.49
CA ALA A 11 2.22 7.37 16.31
C ALA A 11 1.14 6.81 15.38
N GLU A 12 0.03 7.53 15.21
CA GLU A 12 -1.07 7.13 14.34
C GLU A 12 -0.52 7.18 12.92
N TYR A 13 0.08 6.06 12.50
CA TYR A 13 0.43 5.85 11.11
C TYR A 13 -0.85 5.86 10.28
N GLY A 14 -0.71 6.12 8.99
CA GLY A 14 -1.85 6.27 8.10
C GLY A 14 -2.92 5.17 8.22
N VAL A 15 -4.15 5.49 7.83
CA VAL A 15 -5.32 4.61 8.04
C VAL A 15 -5.93 4.12 6.73
N LEU A 16 -6.37 2.85 6.72
CA LEU A 16 -7.30 2.35 5.71
C LEU A 16 -8.71 2.86 5.99
N THR A 17 -9.39 3.41 4.98
CA THR A 17 -10.78 3.85 5.09
C THR A 17 -11.72 2.67 5.35
N GLN A 18 -12.92 2.94 5.89
CA GLN A 18 -13.90 1.87 6.17
C GLN A 18 -14.24 1.06 4.90
N ARG A 19 -14.41 1.75 3.76
CA ARG A 19 -14.66 1.09 2.47
C ARG A 19 -13.54 0.15 2.07
N ALA A 20 -12.29 0.53 2.31
CA ALA A 20 -11.14 -0.33 2.07
C ALA A 20 -11.18 -1.57 2.98
N ARG A 21 -11.44 -1.38 4.28
CA ARG A 21 -11.56 -2.49 5.25
C ARG A 21 -12.68 -3.46 4.89
N ASP A 22 -13.86 -2.95 4.53
CA ASP A 22 -15.00 -3.78 4.12
C ASP A 22 -14.67 -4.62 2.90
N LYS A 23 -13.94 -4.05 1.92
CA LYS A 23 -13.50 -4.78 0.72
C LYS A 23 -12.56 -5.95 1.05
N LEU A 24 -11.65 -5.77 2.01
CA LEU A 24 -10.72 -6.82 2.44
C LEU A 24 -11.41 -8.02 3.10
N ASN A 25 -12.61 -7.82 3.65
CA ASN A 25 -13.40 -8.90 4.23
C ASN A 25 -14.14 -9.75 3.18
N THR A 26 -14.06 -9.40 1.89
CA THR A 26 -14.71 -10.18 0.82
C THR A 26 -13.92 -11.46 0.46
N PRO A 27 -14.57 -12.55 0.03
CA PRO A 27 -13.90 -13.82 -0.26
C PRO A 27 -12.77 -13.74 -1.30
N GLN A 28 -12.87 -12.77 -2.21
CA GLN A 28 -11.88 -12.53 -3.27
C GLN A 28 -10.52 -12.13 -2.70
N TRP A 29 -10.52 -11.35 -1.61
CA TRP A 29 -9.33 -10.84 -0.96
C TRP A 29 -8.78 -11.80 0.10
N LYS A 30 -9.56 -12.77 0.57
CA LYS A 30 -9.22 -13.62 1.72
C LYS A 30 -7.80 -14.22 1.64
N SER A 31 -7.41 -14.77 0.49
CA SER A 31 -6.08 -15.39 0.35
C SER A 31 -4.90 -14.40 0.29
N LEU A 32 -5.16 -13.15 -0.07
CA LEU A 32 -4.14 -12.11 -0.24
C LEU A 32 -4.26 -11.00 0.82
N ARG A 33 -5.21 -11.15 1.75
CA ARG A 33 -5.53 -10.16 2.78
C ARG A 33 -4.33 -9.91 3.68
N ASP A 34 -3.71 -10.97 4.20
CA ASP A 34 -2.57 -10.83 5.11
C ASP A 34 -1.37 -10.18 4.41
N LEU A 35 -1.13 -10.52 3.14
CA LEU A 35 -0.10 -9.86 2.33
C LEU A 35 -0.44 -8.39 2.08
N PHE A 36 -1.70 -8.09 1.76
CA PHE A 36 -2.15 -6.72 1.56
C PHE A 36 -2.00 -5.89 2.83
N LEU A 37 -2.38 -6.43 3.98
CA LEU A 37 -2.30 -5.72 5.26
C LEU A 37 -0.84 -5.44 5.62
N GLN A 38 0.06 -6.40 5.46
CA GLN A 38 1.50 -6.17 5.68
C GLN A 38 2.08 -5.14 4.70
N VAL A 39 1.70 -5.17 3.41
CA VAL A 39 2.10 -4.11 2.46
C VAL A 39 1.56 -2.76 2.94
N SER A 40 0.29 -2.70 3.30
CA SER A 40 -0.39 -1.47 3.69
C SER A 40 0.23 -0.88 4.95
N GLU A 41 0.58 -1.69 5.94
CA GLU A 41 1.26 -1.22 7.16
C GLU A 41 2.58 -0.53 6.84
N VAL A 42 3.39 -1.14 5.97
CA VAL A 42 4.68 -0.54 5.56
C VAL A 42 4.48 0.73 4.73
N ILE A 43 3.49 0.75 3.84
CA ILE A 43 3.19 1.90 2.99
C ILE A 43 2.58 3.05 3.81
N LEU A 44 1.64 2.78 4.70
CA LEU A 44 1.02 3.77 5.58
C LEU A 44 2.01 4.26 6.66
N GLY A 45 2.98 3.43 7.04
CA GLY A 45 4.04 3.78 7.99
C GLY A 45 4.98 4.89 7.51
N VAL A 46 4.89 5.33 6.24
CA VAL A 46 5.72 6.43 5.72
C VAL A 46 5.22 7.80 6.16
N SER A 47 3.95 7.92 6.55
CA SER A 47 3.34 9.19 6.98
C SER A 47 2.23 8.98 7.99
N PRO A 48 2.10 9.83 9.02
CA PRO A 48 0.88 9.84 9.83
C PRO A 48 -0.34 10.30 9.01
N ASP A 49 -0.15 11.19 8.04
CA ASP A 49 -1.23 11.72 7.19
C ASP A 49 -1.59 10.81 6.00
N ALA A 50 -0.99 9.62 5.94
CA ALA A 50 -1.26 8.69 4.87
C ALA A 50 -2.68 8.12 4.99
N GLN A 51 -3.38 8.00 3.87
CA GLN A 51 -4.69 7.36 3.81
C GLN A 51 -4.72 6.34 2.69
N GLY A 52 -5.27 5.16 2.97
CA GLY A 52 -5.52 4.12 1.98
C GLY A 52 -7.01 4.01 1.68
N ASP A 53 -7.42 4.36 0.47
CA ASP A 53 -8.83 4.34 0.04
C ASP A 53 -9.07 3.38 -1.13
N LEU A 54 -10.29 2.86 -1.22
CA LEU A 54 -10.71 1.96 -2.30
C LEU A 54 -11.12 2.76 -3.54
N ALA A 55 -10.35 2.64 -4.60
CA ALA A 55 -10.63 3.24 -5.90
C ALA A 55 -11.01 2.16 -6.92
N GLY A 56 -12.28 1.73 -6.88
CA GLY A 56 -12.83 0.74 -7.79
C GLY A 56 -12.22 -0.66 -7.61
N SER A 57 -11.16 -0.96 -8.34
CA SER A 57 -10.48 -2.27 -8.36
C SER A 57 -9.11 -2.29 -7.67
N TYR A 58 -8.67 -1.15 -7.13
CA TYR A 58 -7.38 -1.01 -6.45
C TYR A 58 -7.48 -0.16 -5.19
N MET A 59 -6.48 -0.29 -4.34
CA MET A 59 -6.30 0.53 -3.14
C MET A 59 -5.29 1.62 -3.46
N LYS A 60 -5.67 2.86 -3.22
CA LYS A 60 -4.85 4.05 -3.49
C LYS A 60 -4.36 4.62 -2.16
N PHE A 61 -3.07 4.91 -2.07
CA PHE A 61 -2.45 5.52 -0.90
C PHE A 61 -2.05 6.95 -1.22
N THR A 62 -2.52 7.92 -0.42
CA THR A 62 -2.31 9.36 -0.60
C THR A 62 -1.87 10.02 0.69
N THR A 63 -1.14 11.14 0.61
CA THR A 63 -0.72 11.97 1.75
C THR A 63 -1.44 13.32 1.79
N GLY A 64 -2.65 13.40 1.23
CA GLY A 64 -3.42 14.65 1.19
C GLY A 64 -4.85 14.44 1.68
N PRO A 65 -5.53 15.52 2.12
CA PRO A 65 -6.86 15.46 2.72
C PRO A 65 -7.98 15.12 1.71
N HIS A 66 -7.64 15.03 0.42
CA HIS A 66 -8.62 14.83 -0.63
C HIS A 66 -8.39 13.50 -1.36
N PRO A 67 -9.46 12.77 -1.70
CA PRO A 67 -9.37 11.51 -2.46
C PRO A 67 -8.77 11.71 -3.87
N THR A 68 -8.72 12.95 -4.36
CA THR A 68 -8.10 13.36 -5.63
C THR A 68 -6.60 13.64 -5.52
N SER A 69 -6.01 13.67 -4.32
CA SER A 69 -4.58 13.87 -4.11
C SER A 69 -3.76 12.83 -4.87
N ALA A 70 -2.54 13.19 -5.27
CA ALA A 70 -1.66 12.29 -5.99
C ALA A 70 -1.40 11.03 -5.14
N ALA A 71 -1.49 9.85 -5.77
CA ALA A 71 -1.14 8.60 -5.11
C ALA A 71 0.38 8.49 -5.03
N TYR A 72 0.90 8.18 -3.85
CA TYR A 72 2.30 7.81 -3.70
C TYR A 72 2.49 6.30 -3.79
N ALA A 73 1.43 5.52 -3.53
CA ALA A 73 1.40 4.09 -3.79
C ALA A 73 0.01 3.63 -4.23
N VAL A 74 -0.06 2.55 -5.00
CA VAL A 74 -1.30 1.90 -5.40
C VAL A 74 -1.12 0.39 -5.34
N VAL A 75 -2.09 -0.32 -4.79
CA VAL A 75 -2.09 -1.79 -4.76
C VAL A 75 -3.29 -2.33 -5.53
N TRP A 76 -3.02 -3.08 -6.59
CA TRP A 76 -4.02 -3.83 -7.33
C TRP A 76 -4.10 -5.27 -6.84
N LEU A 77 -5.32 -5.78 -6.71
CA LEU A 77 -5.57 -7.20 -6.57
C LEU A 77 -5.85 -7.80 -7.95
N LYS A 78 -5.06 -8.80 -8.32
CA LYS A 78 -5.36 -9.68 -9.47
C LYS A 78 -5.85 -11.01 -8.95
N VAL A 79 -7.14 -11.25 -9.14
CA VAL A 79 -7.85 -12.47 -8.70
C VAL A 79 -7.75 -13.62 -9.70
N SER A 80 -7.29 -13.35 -10.93
CA SER A 80 -7.01 -14.38 -11.92
C SER A 80 -5.83 -15.24 -11.46
N ALA A 81 -5.96 -16.56 -11.58
CA ALA A 81 -4.93 -17.49 -11.14
C ALA A 81 -3.66 -17.38 -12.02
N PRO A 82 -2.45 -17.32 -11.43
CA PRO A 82 -2.19 -17.26 -9.98
C PRO A 82 -2.51 -15.88 -9.39
N LYS A 83 -3.22 -15.86 -8.26
CA LYS A 83 -3.60 -14.63 -7.56
C LYS A 83 -2.34 -13.86 -7.17
N ARG A 84 -2.34 -12.55 -7.37
CA ARG A 84 -1.20 -11.68 -7.07
C ARG A 84 -1.63 -10.28 -6.65
N LEU A 85 -0.81 -9.65 -5.83
CA LEU A 85 -0.85 -8.21 -5.58
C LEU A 85 0.19 -7.55 -6.46
N ILE A 86 -0.19 -6.44 -7.07
CA ILE A 86 0.72 -5.56 -7.79
C ILE A 86 0.77 -4.26 -7.00
N LEU A 87 1.93 -3.91 -6.49
CA LEU A 87 2.21 -2.65 -5.82
C LEU A 87 2.90 -1.72 -6.81
N GLY A 88 2.27 -0.60 -7.13
CA GLY A 88 2.90 0.51 -7.85
C GLY A 88 3.31 1.60 -6.86
N LEU A 89 4.48 2.18 -7.08
CA LEU A 89 5.13 3.16 -6.20
C LEU A 89 5.50 4.41 -7.03
N ALA A 90 5.23 5.58 -6.48
CA ALA A 90 5.62 6.87 -7.03
C ALA A 90 7.06 7.20 -6.59
N LEU A 91 8.02 6.38 -7.01
CA LEU A 91 9.43 6.60 -6.71
C LEU A 91 10.10 7.47 -7.78
N PRO A 92 11.26 8.09 -7.50
CA PRO A 92 12.06 8.72 -8.54
C PRO A 92 12.37 7.76 -9.69
N GLU A 93 12.41 8.25 -10.94
CA GLU A 93 12.66 7.40 -12.11
C GLU A 93 14.02 6.68 -12.04
N ASN A 94 15.01 7.34 -11.46
CA ASN A 94 16.36 6.82 -11.20
C ASN A 94 16.46 5.96 -9.93
N PHE A 95 15.36 5.73 -9.20
CA PHE A 95 15.38 4.84 -8.03
C PHE A 95 15.51 3.39 -8.48
N GLU A 96 16.61 2.75 -8.13
CA GLU A 96 16.87 1.34 -8.41
C GLU A 96 16.89 0.55 -7.10
N ALA A 97 16.07 -0.51 -7.06
CA ALA A 97 16.11 -1.46 -5.96
C ALA A 97 15.73 -2.85 -6.48
N GLU A 98 16.37 -3.88 -5.92
CA GLU A 98 16.11 -5.26 -6.26
C GLU A 98 14.63 -5.60 -6.07
N GLY A 99 13.99 -6.24 -7.05
CA GLY A 99 12.58 -6.61 -7.01
C GLY A 99 11.60 -5.52 -7.47
N LEU A 100 12.07 -4.28 -7.67
CA LEU A 100 11.30 -3.25 -8.37
C LEU A 100 11.57 -3.34 -9.87
N GLY A 101 10.52 -3.16 -10.66
CA GLY A 101 10.61 -3.21 -12.11
C GLY A 101 9.57 -2.34 -12.81
N PRO A 102 9.52 -2.43 -14.16
CA PRO A 102 8.45 -1.82 -14.94
C PRO A 102 7.09 -2.47 -14.62
N PRO A 103 5.97 -1.84 -15.02
CA PRO A 103 4.64 -2.41 -14.81
C PRO A 103 4.55 -3.81 -15.46
N PRO A 104 4.08 -4.83 -14.72
CA PRO A 104 4.03 -6.22 -15.20
C PRO A 104 2.95 -6.45 -16.27
N GLU A 105 2.03 -5.50 -16.44
CA GLU A 105 0.89 -5.54 -17.35
C GLU A 105 0.65 -4.13 -17.89
N ARG A 106 -0.32 -3.94 -18.81
CA ARG A 106 -0.80 -2.62 -19.26
C ARG A 106 -1.59 -1.90 -18.15
N ILE A 107 -0.93 -1.64 -17.03
CA ILE A 107 -1.44 -0.82 -15.92
C ILE A 107 -0.89 0.58 -16.13
N PHE A 108 -1.78 1.50 -16.48
CA PHE A 108 -1.45 2.90 -16.62
C PHE A 108 -2.02 3.64 -15.42
N TYR A 109 -1.15 4.04 -14.50
CA TYR A 109 -1.49 4.95 -13.42
C TYR A 109 -0.52 6.12 -13.44
N LYS A 110 -1.04 7.33 -13.63
CA LYS A 110 -0.21 8.54 -13.72
C LYS A 110 0.52 8.75 -12.38
N GLY A 111 1.84 8.86 -12.44
CA GLY A 111 2.69 9.14 -11.28
C GLY A 111 3.33 7.92 -10.63
N LEU A 112 3.00 6.69 -11.03
CA LEU A 112 3.73 5.50 -10.57
C LEU A 112 4.81 5.13 -11.56
N THR A 113 6.01 4.86 -11.04
CA THR A 113 7.23 4.66 -11.84
C THR A 113 7.84 3.28 -11.60
N LYS A 114 7.62 2.69 -10.42
CA LYS A 114 8.20 1.41 -10.01
C LYS A 114 7.10 0.46 -9.55
N PHE A 115 7.25 -0.81 -9.92
CA PHE A 115 6.25 -1.83 -9.62
C PHE A 115 6.89 -3.04 -8.96
N PHE A 116 6.18 -3.61 -8.01
CA PHE A 116 6.49 -4.85 -7.32
C PHE A 116 5.30 -5.80 -7.42
N VAL A 117 5.57 -7.10 -7.56
CA VAL A 117 4.54 -8.13 -7.67
C VAL A 117 4.80 -9.21 -6.63
N VAL A 118 3.80 -9.47 -5.78
CA VAL A 118 3.82 -10.60 -4.83
C VAL A 118 2.67 -11.54 -5.15
N LYS A 119 2.98 -12.82 -5.31
CA LYS A 119 2.00 -13.87 -5.59
C LYS A 119 1.46 -14.46 -4.27
N GLU A 120 0.31 -15.11 -4.36
CA GLU A 120 -0.23 -15.93 -3.27
C GLU A 120 0.83 -16.93 -2.76
N GLY A 121 0.99 -17.01 -1.44
CA GLY A 121 1.99 -17.87 -0.79
C GLY A 121 3.43 -17.34 -0.77
N GLN A 122 3.72 -16.22 -1.43
CA GLN A 122 5.03 -15.55 -1.31
C GLN A 122 5.08 -14.63 -0.10
N THR A 123 6.29 -14.34 0.38
CA THR A 123 6.53 -13.38 1.46
C THR A 123 6.85 -11.99 0.90
N ILE A 124 6.50 -10.96 1.67
CA ILE A 124 6.93 -9.59 1.35
C ILE A 124 8.45 -9.47 1.49
N PRO A 125 9.14 -8.80 0.55
CA PRO A 125 10.57 -8.56 0.64
C PRO A 125 10.87 -7.65 1.82
N LYS A 126 11.95 -7.98 2.57
CA LYS A 126 12.45 -7.15 3.68
C LYS A 126 12.79 -5.71 3.25
N ASN A 127 13.05 -5.52 1.96
CA ASN A 127 13.40 -4.23 1.37
C ASN A 127 12.19 -3.30 1.17
N LEU A 128 10.95 -3.78 1.35
CA LEU A 128 9.74 -2.96 1.15
C LEU A 128 9.76 -1.69 2.00
N SER A 129 10.19 -1.77 3.26
CA SER A 129 10.32 -0.60 4.13
C SER A 129 11.37 0.39 3.63
N GLY A 130 12.43 -0.09 2.96
CA GLY A 130 13.43 0.75 2.32
C GLY A 130 12.88 1.49 1.11
N TRP A 131 12.05 0.82 0.29
CA TRP A 131 11.36 1.46 -0.83
C TRP A 131 10.34 2.48 -0.35
N ALA A 132 9.59 2.15 0.69
CA ALA A 132 8.58 3.03 1.28
C ALA A 132 9.19 4.36 1.76
N LYS A 133 10.39 4.35 2.36
CA LYS A 133 11.13 5.56 2.70
C LYS A 133 11.48 6.45 1.50
N GLY A 134 11.58 5.88 0.30
CA GLY A 134 11.81 6.61 -0.94
C GLY A 134 10.58 7.38 -1.46
N LEU A 135 9.38 7.10 -0.93
CA LEU A 135 8.12 7.73 -1.35
C LEU A 135 7.94 9.16 -0.82
N MET A 136 8.75 9.54 0.18
CA MET A 136 8.68 10.81 0.93
C MET A 136 9.77 11.81 0.54
N LYS A 137 10.64 11.47 -0.43
CA LYS A 137 11.81 12.27 -0.81
C LYS A 137 11.58 13.08 -2.07
#